data_AF-A0A932R1X3-F1
#
_entry.id   AF-A0A932R1X3-F1
#
_cell.length_a   1.000
_cell.length_b   1.000
_cell.length_c   1.000
_cell.angle_alpha   90.00
_cell.angle_beta   90.00
_cell.angle_gamma   90.00
#
_symmetry.space_group_name_H-M   'P 1'
#
loop_
_entity.id
_entity.type
_entity.pdbx_description
1 polymer ?
#
loop_
_entity_poly.entity_id
_entity_poly.type
_entity_poly.pdbx_seq_one_letter_code
_entity_poly.pdbx_strand_id
1 'polypeptide(L)'
;MAVDELQSKIGTRRPFARRKQLEQDLEHVTQEMYRKNLELVQTNRTLSLLRTIDSLVLESQEALESMCTQIAQSVTSLTDFPMVALLVVRPHHEEELRPCGLSIKDALIGKGLDDIKKIKLLITTSPWFGAAERTSFIHLAGLSIQNISDFLNC
;
A
#
# COMPACT_ATOMS: atom_id res chain seq x y z
N MET A 1 -18.29 -75.42 7.95
CA MET A 1 -18.83 -74.42 7.00
C MET A 1 -19.23 -73.14 7.74
N ALA A 2 -18.35 -72.57 8.58
CA ALA A 2 -18.65 -71.36 9.35
C ALA A 2 -17.38 -70.53 9.65
N VAL A 3 -16.35 -70.66 8.80
CA VAL A 3 -15.07 -69.93 8.95
C VAL A 3 -14.80 -69.04 7.73
N ASP A 4 -15.43 -69.32 6.58
CA ASP A 4 -15.24 -68.54 5.35
C ASP A 4 -16.04 -67.23 5.29
N GLU A 5 -17.05 -67.04 6.14
CA GLU A 5 -17.86 -65.80 6.16
C GLU A 5 -17.24 -64.65 6.98
N LEU A 6 -16.23 -64.93 7.82
CA LEU A 6 -15.56 -63.91 8.63
C LEU A 6 -14.37 -63.24 7.94
N GLN A 7 -13.89 -63.76 6.80
CA GLN A 7 -12.77 -63.16 6.07
C GLN A 7 -13.20 -62.11 5.02
N SER A 8 -14.50 -62.02 4.70
CA SER A 8 -15.04 -61.08 3.70
C SER A 8 -15.23 -59.64 4.22
N LYS A 9 -15.13 -59.41 5.54
CA LYS A 9 -15.39 -58.09 6.17
C LYS A 9 -14.16 -57.29 6.57
N ILE A 10 -12.95 -57.70 6.18
CA ILE A 10 -11.78 -56.81 6.25
C ILE A 10 -11.78 -55.94 4.99
N GLY A 11 -12.71 -54.98 4.99
CA GLY A 11 -12.83 -53.96 3.96
C GLY A 11 -11.48 -53.27 3.77
N THR A 12 -10.89 -53.53 2.61
CA THR A 12 -9.76 -52.83 2.01
C THR A 12 -10.07 -51.33 1.93
N ARG A 13 -9.87 -50.62 3.03
CA ARG A 13 -9.79 -49.15 3.04
C ARG A 13 -8.59 -48.77 2.17
N ARG A 14 -8.89 -48.34 0.94
CA ARG A 14 -7.93 -48.11 -0.15
C ARG A 14 -6.82 -47.14 0.30
N PRO A 15 -5.55 -47.56 0.37
CA PRO A 15 -4.44 -46.69 0.79
C PRO A 15 -4.21 -45.49 -0.15
N PHE A 16 -4.69 -45.58 -1.39
CA PHE A 16 -4.58 -44.53 -2.41
C PHE A 16 -5.46 -43.30 -2.15
N ALA A 17 -6.62 -43.45 -1.51
CA ALA A 17 -7.50 -42.31 -1.20
C ALA A 17 -6.86 -41.42 -0.11
N ARG A 18 -6.17 -42.03 0.86
CA ARG A 18 -5.44 -41.31 1.91
C ARG A 18 -4.23 -40.55 1.36
N ARG A 19 -3.51 -41.09 0.38
CA ARG A 19 -2.38 -40.41 -0.27
C ARG A 19 -2.82 -39.15 -1.02
N LYS A 20 -3.88 -39.26 -1.82
CA LYS A 20 -4.43 -38.12 -2.56
C LYS A 20 -4.96 -37.02 -1.62
N GLN A 21 -5.59 -37.41 -0.52
CA GLN A 21 -6.03 -36.46 0.51
C GLN A 21 -4.82 -35.79 1.20
N LEU A 22 -3.77 -36.55 1.52
CA LEU A 22 -2.53 -35.98 2.07
C LEU A 22 -1.85 -35.01 1.10
N GLU A 23 -1.81 -35.34 -0.19
CA GLU A 23 -1.26 -34.46 -1.23
C GLU A 23 -2.04 -33.15 -1.34
N GLN A 24 -3.38 -33.22 -1.33
CA GLN A 24 -4.24 -32.04 -1.31
C GLN A 24 -4.08 -31.20 -0.04
N ASP A 25 -3.97 -31.85 1.12
CA ASP A 25 -3.75 -31.17 2.40
C ASP A 25 -2.36 -30.48 2.41
N LEU A 26 -1.33 -31.11 1.86
CA LEU A 26 0.01 -30.53 1.72
C LEU A 26 0.03 -29.36 0.74
N GLU A 27 -0.66 -29.47 -0.40
CA GLU A 27 -0.80 -28.36 -1.35
C GLU A 27 -1.51 -27.17 -0.71
N HIS A 28 -2.61 -27.42 0.01
CA HIS A 28 -3.35 -26.38 0.73
C HIS A 28 -2.50 -25.70 1.81
N VAL A 29 -1.78 -26.48 2.64
CA VAL A 29 -0.87 -25.94 3.65
C VAL A 29 0.24 -25.12 3.01
N THR A 30 0.76 -25.56 1.87
CA THR A 30 1.80 -24.84 1.13
C THR A 30 1.29 -23.50 0.60
N GLN A 31 0.09 -23.47 0.01
CA GLN A 31 -0.55 -22.23 -0.45
C GLN A 31 -0.80 -21.26 0.70
N GLU A 32 -1.32 -21.75 1.83
CA GLU A 32 -1.55 -20.95 3.02
C GLU A 32 -0.24 -20.40 3.60
N MET A 33 0.84 -21.20 3.59
CA MET A 33 2.17 -20.73 3.99
C MET A 33 2.65 -19.60 3.10
N TYR A 34 2.53 -19.72 1.78
CA TYR A 34 2.90 -18.66 0.84
C TYR A 34 2.10 -17.38 1.07
N ARG A 35 0.77 -17.51 1.25
CA ARG A 35 -0.11 -16.37 1.55
C ARG A 35 0.31 -15.66 2.83
N LYS A 36 0.55 -16.42 3.91
CA LYS A 36 0.97 -15.86 5.19
C LYS A 36 2.35 -15.22 5.12
N ASN A 37 3.29 -15.80 4.40
CA ASN A 37 4.60 -15.18 4.17
C ASN A 37 4.46 -13.86 3.41
N LEU A 38 3.60 -13.78 2.39
CA LEU A 38 3.35 -12.54 1.67
C LEU A 38 2.77 -11.45 2.59
N GLU A 39 1.76 -11.80 3.39
CA GLU A 39 1.16 -10.90 4.39
C GLU A 39 2.22 -10.41 5.40
N LEU A 40 3.09 -11.29 5.86
CA LEU A 40 4.18 -10.95 6.78
C LEU A 40 5.21 -10.02 6.13
N VAL A 41 5.60 -10.27 4.89
CA VAL A 41 6.52 -9.38 4.15
C VAL A 41 5.91 -7.99 4.00
N GLN A 42 4.63 -7.90 3.64
CA GLN A 42 3.92 -6.62 3.54
C GLN A 42 3.87 -5.90 4.90
N THR A 43 3.57 -6.62 5.98
CA THR A 43 3.51 -6.06 7.33
C THR A 43 4.88 -5.54 7.79
N ASN A 44 5.95 -6.30 7.55
CA ASN A 44 7.32 -5.90 7.86
C ASN A 44 7.75 -4.66 7.05
N ARG A 45 7.35 -4.57 5.78
CA ARG A 45 7.61 -3.39 4.93
C ARG A 45 6.94 -2.15 5.53
N THR A 46 5.68 -2.25 5.95
CA THR A 46 4.94 -1.18 6.61
C THR A 46 5.56 -0.77 7.95
N LEU A 47 5.90 -1.73 8.81
CA LEU A 47 6.52 -1.44 10.11
C LEU A 47 7.89 -0.78 9.96
N SER A 48 8.67 -1.22 8.97
CA SER A 48 9.98 -0.62 8.67
C SER A 48 9.81 0.83 8.22
N LEU A 49 8.84 1.11 7.34
CA LEU A 49 8.52 2.47 6.91
C LEU A 49 8.12 3.38 8.07
N LEU A 50 7.24 2.92 8.97
CA LEU A 50 6.83 3.69 10.14
C LEU A 50 8.01 4.03 11.05
N ARG A 51 8.89 3.06 11.33
CA ARG A 51 10.10 3.29 12.12
C ARG A 51 11.03 4.30 11.46
N THR A 52 11.20 4.24 10.14
CA THR A 52 12.00 5.22 9.40
C THR A 52 11.40 6.62 9.54
N ILE A 53 10.09 6.77 9.43
CA ILE A 53 9.41 8.07 9.61
C ILE A 53 9.58 8.57 11.04
N ASP A 54 9.39 7.72 12.06
CA ASP A 54 9.55 8.10 13.46
C ASP A 54 10.98 8.59 13.75
N SER A 55 12.01 7.87 13.25
CA SER A 55 13.41 8.30 13.37
C SER A 55 13.64 9.64 12.68
N LEU A 56 13.16 9.84 11.46
CA LEU A 56 13.30 11.10 10.72
C LEU A 56 12.69 12.28 11.48
N VAL A 57 11.52 12.09 12.09
CA VAL A 57 10.83 13.14 12.85
C VAL A 57 11.56 13.47 14.15
N LEU A 58 12.05 12.46 14.86
CA LEU A 58 12.68 12.63 16.17
C LEU A 58 14.15 13.11 16.09
N GLU A 59 14.87 12.76 15.03
CA GLU A 59 16.31 13.06 14.88
C GLU A 59 16.57 14.35 14.08
N SER A 60 15.58 14.90 13.39
CA SER A 60 15.82 16.07 12.53
C SER A 60 15.95 17.38 13.35
N GLN A 61 17.13 18.00 13.29
CA GLN A 61 17.31 19.45 13.48
C GLN A 61 17.11 20.21 12.16
N GLU A 62 16.71 19.51 11.10
CA GLU A 62 16.64 20.02 9.74
C GLU A 62 15.34 20.78 9.47
N ALA A 63 15.36 21.61 8.42
CA ALA A 63 14.17 22.31 7.97
C ALA A 63 13.07 21.32 7.54
N LEU A 64 11.81 21.64 7.84
CA LEU A 64 10.61 20.85 7.54
C LEU A 64 10.59 20.31 6.09
N GLU A 65 11.04 21.10 5.11
CA GLU A 65 11.12 20.72 3.69
C GLU A 65 12.09 19.55 3.42
N SER A 66 13.22 19.50 4.13
CA SER A 66 14.18 18.39 4.05
C SER A 66 13.54 17.11 4.60
N MET A 67 12.93 17.20 5.79
CA MET A 67 12.24 16.09 6.42
C MET A 67 11.11 15.54 5.54
N CYS A 68 10.24 16.41 5.01
CA CYS A 68 9.16 15.99 4.11
C CYS A 68 9.69 15.31 2.83
N THR A 69 10.81 15.78 2.28
CA THR A 69 11.45 15.15 1.13
C THR A 69 11.97 13.76 1.47
N GLN A 70 12.65 13.59 2.61
CA GLN A 70 13.17 12.30 3.07
C GLN A 70 12.05 11.29 3.38
N ILE A 71 10.94 11.76 3.97
CA ILE A 71 9.74 10.94 4.17
C ILE A 71 9.17 10.50 2.82
N ALA A 72 8.95 11.43 1.88
CA ALA A 72 8.42 11.10 0.56
C ALA A 72 9.30 10.08 -0.17
N GLN A 73 10.63 10.23 -0.10
CA GLN A 73 11.60 9.28 -0.66
C GLN A 73 11.50 7.90 -0.02
N SER A 74 11.44 7.85 1.31
CA SER A 74 11.29 6.59 2.07
C SER A 74 10.00 5.87 1.72
N VAL A 75 8.88 6.60 1.56
CA VAL A 75 7.62 6.01 1.12
C VAL A 75 7.76 5.47 -0.30
N THR A 76 8.31 6.22 -1.25
CA THR A 76 8.46 5.73 -2.63
C THR A 76 9.40 4.53 -2.76
N SER A 77 10.46 4.43 -1.95
CA SER A 77 11.40 3.29 -2.01
C SER A 77 10.79 2.04 -1.37
N LEU A 78 10.03 2.21 -0.29
CA LEU A 78 9.40 1.13 0.46
C LEU A 78 7.96 0.85 0.04
N THR A 79 7.43 1.45 -1.02
CA THR A 79 6.11 1.11 -1.55
C THR A 79 6.15 0.99 -3.07
N ASP A 80 5.04 0.57 -3.67
CA ASP A 80 4.93 0.46 -5.13
C ASP A 80 4.32 1.73 -5.74
N PHE A 81 4.13 2.78 -4.93
CA PHE A 81 3.66 4.07 -5.43
C PHE A 81 4.72 4.72 -6.33
N PRO A 82 4.34 5.13 -7.56
CA PRO A 82 5.28 5.71 -8.51
C PRO A 82 5.68 7.16 -8.13
N MET A 83 4.85 7.83 -7.34
CA MET A 83 5.05 9.20 -6.88
C MET A 83 4.39 9.39 -5.53
N VAL A 84 5.02 10.18 -4.66
CA VAL A 84 4.48 10.62 -3.36
C VAL A 84 4.76 12.11 -3.21
N ALA A 85 3.73 12.89 -2.88
CA ALA A 85 3.85 14.31 -2.55
C ALA A 85 3.28 14.55 -1.15
N LEU A 86 4.01 15.30 -0.33
CA LEU A 86 3.56 15.77 0.97
C LEU A 86 3.20 17.24 0.87
N LEU A 87 1.97 17.55 1.26
CA LEU A 87 1.41 18.90 1.23
C LEU A 87 1.22 19.36 2.67
N VAL A 88 1.61 20.60 2.96
CA VAL A 88 1.54 21.17 4.32
C VAL A 88 0.78 22.49 4.29
N VAL A 89 -0.03 22.70 5.33
CA VAL A 89 -0.70 23.97 5.62
C VAL A 89 0.23 24.83 6.46
N ARG A 90 0.47 26.08 6.04
CA ARG A 90 1.28 27.02 6.84
C ARG A 90 0.38 27.84 7.77
N PRO A 91 0.83 28.18 9.00
CA PRO A 91 0.02 28.94 9.96
C PRO A 91 -0.47 30.30 9.46
N HIS A 92 0.23 30.92 8.51
CA HIS A 92 -0.12 32.23 7.96
C HIS A 92 -0.96 32.16 6.67
N HIS A 93 -1.17 30.96 6.14
CA HIS A 93 -1.95 30.69 4.92
C HIS A 93 -2.76 29.42 5.14
N GLU A 94 -3.70 29.47 6.10
CA GLU A 94 -4.51 28.32 6.51
C GLU A 94 -5.39 27.75 5.39
N GLU A 95 -5.55 28.48 4.29
CA GLU A 95 -6.35 28.08 3.14
C GLU A 95 -5.53 27.48 1.99
N GLU A 96 -4.20 27.46 2.09
CA GLU A 96 -3.31 27.01 1.00
C GLU A 96 -2.47 25.80 1.42
N LEU A 97 -2.58 24.72 0.66
CA LEU A 97 -1.67 23.57 0.73
C LEU A 97 -0.53 23.76 -0.25
N ARG A 98 0.69 23.74 0.29
CA ARG A 98 1.92 23.81 -0.50
C ARG A 98 2.68 22.49 -0.48
N PRO A 99 3.24 22.07 -1.61
CA PRO A 99 4.10 20.89 -1.65
C PRO A 99 5.36 21.16 -0.84
N CYS A 100 5.61 20.33 0.16
CA CYS A 100 6.75 20.42 1.08
C CYS A 100 7.75 19.26 0.87
N GLY A 101 7.29 18.15 0.30
CA GLY A 101 8.14 17.03 -0.13
C GLY A 101 7.58 16.38 -1.39
N LEU A 102 8.45 15.96 -2.30
CA LEU A 102 8.08 15.24 -3.51
C LEU A 102 9.13 14.17 -3.79
N SER A 103 8.66 12.95 -4.01
CA SER A 103 9.50 11.85 -4.49
C SER A 103 8.81 11.14 -5.64
N ILE A 104 9.59 10.82 -6.66
CA ILE A 104 9.15 10.21 -7.91
C ILE A 104 10.14 9.10 -8.24
N LYS A 105 9.64 7.91 -8.58
CA LYS A 105 10.52 6.82 -9.04
C LYS A 105 11.12 7.15 -10.40
N ASP A 106 12.36 6.72 -10.62
CA ASP A 106 13.19 7.02 -11.80
C ASP A 106 12.47 6.82 -13.15
N ALA A 107 11.55 5.85 -13.23
CA ALA A 107 10.75 5.56 -14.42
C ALA A 107 9.89 6.75 -14.91
N LEU A 108 9.70 7.78 -14.09
CA LEU A 108 8.88 8.96 -14.41
C LEU A 108 9.69 10.25 -14.57
N ILE A 109 10.98 10.26 -14.24
CA ILE A 109 11.83 11.46 -14.31
C ILE A 109 11.99 11.88 -15.78
N GLY A 110 11.52 13.10 -16.12
CA GLY A 110 11.62 13.68 -17.46
C GLY A 110 10.32 14.17 -18.09
N LYS A 111 9.15 13.92 -17.46
CA LYS A 111 7.84 14.35 -18.00
C LYS A 111 7.35 15.76 -17.57
N GLY A 112 8.24 16.69 -17.25
CA GLY A 112 7.85 18.05 -16.83
C GLY A 112 7.29 18.12 -15.40
N LEU A 113 7.90 17.37 -14.47
CA LEU A 113 7.47 17.29 -13.06
C LEU A 113 7.82 18.52 -12.23
N ASP A 114 8.60 19.46 -12.77
CA ASP A 114 8.96 20.70 -12.08
C ASP A 114 7.75 21.59 -11.78
N ASP A 115 6.68 21.44 -12.56
CA ASP A 115 5.44 22.19 -12.35
C ASP A 115 4.62 21.67 -11.17
N ILE A 116 4.85 20.44 -10.69
CA ILE A 116 4.16 19.90 -9.51
C ILE A 116 4.49 20.72 -8.27
N LYS A 117 5.72 21.24 -8.16
CA LYS A 117 6.12 22.11 -7.05
C LYS A 117 5.37 23.45 -7.05
N LYS A 118 4.76 23.83 -8.18
CA LYS A 118 3.99 25.07 -8.33
C LYS A 118 2.50 24.87 -8.09
N ILE A 119 2.03 23.63 -7.93
CA ILE A 119 0.63 23.35 -7.65
C ILE A 119 0.29 23.95 -6.29
N LYS A 120 -0.75 24.79 -6.28
CA LYS A 120 -1.35 25.36 -5.09
C LYS A 120 -2.76 24.81 -4.99
N LEU A 121 -3.03 24.08 -3.92
CA LEU A 121 -4.37 23.56 -3.65
C LEU A 121 -5.02 24.44 -2.59
N LEU A 122 -6.21 24.96 -2.91
CA LEU A 122 -7.01 25.71 -1.96
C LEU A 122 -7.84 24.72 -1.12
N ILE A 123 -7.80 24.89 0.20
CA ILE A 123 -8.47 24.00 1.15
C ILE A 123 -9.98 24.27 1.16
N THR A 124 -10.36 25.54 1.04
CA THR A 124 -11.75 26.02 1.09
C THR A 124 -12.60 25.56 -0.09
N THR A 125 -11.98 25.18 -1.19
CA THR A 125 -12.65 24.87 -2.45
C THR A 125 -12.99 23.40 -2.64
N SER A 126 -12.43 22.49 -1.82
CA SER A 126 -12.71 21.06 -1.96
C SER A 126 -13.36 20.49 -0.69
N PRO A 127 -14.59 19.94 -0.79
CA PRO A 127 -15.32 19.40 0.36
C PRO A 127 -14.60 18.21 1.02
N TRP A 128 -13.60 17.62 0.37
CA TRP A 128 -12.82 16.52 0.90
C TRP A 128 -11.88 16.92 2.05
N PHE A 129 -11.39 18.17 2.10
CA PHE A 129 -10.40 18.57 3.10
C PHE A 129 -11.04 18.78 4.48
N GLY A 130 -12.34 19.09 4.51
CA GLY A 130 -13.14 19.20 5.72
C GLY A 130 -13.91 17.93 6.11
N ALA A 131 -13.82 16.86 5.31
CA ALA A 131 -14.53 15.61 5.58
C ALA A 131 -13.85 14.81 6.71
N ALA A 132 -14.66 14.13 7.53
CA ALA A 132 -14.14 13.25 8.60
C ALA A 132 -13.30 12.08 8.03
N GLU A 133 -13.60 11.67 6.80
CA GLU A 133 -12.84 10.68 6.04
C GLU A 133 -11.63 11.36 5.39
N ARG A 134 -10.53 11.48 6.14
CA ARG A 134 -9.28 12.14 5.70
C ARG A 134 -8.52 11.39 4.58
N THR A 135 -9.08 10.29 4.08
CA THR A 135 -8.47 9.46 3.03
C THR A 135 -9.47 9.28 1.91
N SER A 136 -9.17 9.85 0.74
CA SER A 136 -9.94 9.61 -0.48
C SER A 136 -9.10 8.82 -1.47
N PHE A 137 -9.68 7.74 -2.01
CA PHE A 137 -9.09 6.96 -3.08
C PHE A 137 -9.79 7.33 -4.39
N ILE A 138 -9.06 7.99 -5.28
CA ILE A 138 -9.58 8.38 -6.58
C ILE A 138 -8.98 7.42 -7.61
N HIS A 139 -9.83 6.60 -8.20
CA HIS A 139 -9.41 5.74 -9.30
C HIS A 139 -9.21 6.59 -10.56
N LEU A 140 -7.96 6.79 -10.97
CA LEU A 140 -7.63 7.66 -12.11
C LEU A 140 -7.97 7.03 -13.47
N ALA A 141 -8.24 5.72 -13.54
CA ALA A 141 -8.60 5.11 -14.82
C ALA A 141 -9.99 5.56 -15.26
N GLY A 142 -10.04 6.30 -16.37
CA GLY A 142 -11.29 6.80 -16.97
C GLY A 142 -11.64 8.25 -16.64
N LEU A 143 -10.84 8.94 -15.82
CA LEU A 143 -11.04 10.36 -15.55
C LEU A 143 -10.31 11.21 -16.60
N SER A 144 -11.02 12.17 -17.19
CA SER A 144 -10.41 13.20 -18.02
C SER A 144 -9.61 14.16 -17.13
N ILE A 145 -8.60 14.81 -17.70
CA ILE A 145 -7.81 15.85 -17.00
C ILE A 145 -8.73 16.96 -16.47
N GLN A 146 -9.80 17.29 -17.20
CA GLN A 146 -10.80 18.28 -16.79
C GLN A 146 -11.54 17.83 -15.52
N ASN A 147 -11.99 16.58 -15.45
CA ASN A 147 -12.68 16.07 -14.27
C ASN A 147 -11.77 16.03 -13.04
N ILE A 148 -10.47 15.81 -13.24
CA ILE A 148 -9.46 15.84 -12.16
C ILE A 148 -9.23 17.27 -11.70
N SER A 149 -9.09 18.21 -12.64
CA SER A 149 -8.98 19.65 -12.40
C SER A 149 -10.20 20.18 -11.64
N ASP A 150 -11.41 19.81 -12.06
CA ASP A 150 -12.65 20.21 -11.40
C ASP A 150 -12.77 19.58 -9.99
N PHE A 151 -12.30 18.34 -9.80
CA PHE A 151 -12.31 17.67 -8.50
C PHE A 151 -11.30 18.26 -7.50
N LEU A 152 -10.07 18.50 -7.98
CA LEU A 152 -9.00 19.11 -7.18
C LEU A 152 -9.13 20.64 -7.11
N ASN A 153 -10.07 21.19 -7.88
CA ASN A 153 -10.36 22.61 -8.04
C ASN A 153 -9.12 23.44 -8.38
N CYS A 154 -8.33 22.94 -9.35
CA CYS A 154 -7.03 23.49 -9.77
C CYS A 154 -6.89 23.58 -11.29
#